data_AF-A0A3M8CVT3-F1
#
_entry.id   AF-A0A3M8CVT3-F1
#
_cell.length_a   1.000
_cell.length_b   1.000
_cell.length_c   1.000
_cell.angle_alpha   90.00
_cell.angle_beta   90.00
_cell.angle_gamma   90.00
#
_symmetry.space_group_name_H-M   'P 1'
#
loop_
_entity.id
_entity.type
_entity.pdbx_description
1 polymer ?
#
loop_
_entity_poly.entity_id
_entity_poly.type
_entity_poly.pdbx_seq_one_letter_code
_entity_poly.pdbx_strand_id
1 'polypeptide(L)'
;MRAHAYALGMIETLGLPALIAAADAAAKAANVKVVTYEGADAGIVTVYVIGDVSSVQAAVDAGADAARRVGRLLHSHVIPRPDENVPKMVKNLISQAKNQEESVSLPEEVPEGGGELET
;
A
#
# COMPACT_ATOMS: atom_id res chain seq x y z
N MET A 1 -16.30 19.81 15.22
CA MET A 1 -15.63 18.50 15.06
C MET A 1 -15.64 18.16 13.57
N ARG A 2 -14.49 18.16 12.88
CA ARG A 2 -14.45 17.77 11.47
C ARG A 2 -14.43 16.25 11.40
N ALA A 3 -15.49 15.65 10.84
CA ALA A 3 -15.58 14.21 10.69
C ALA A 3 -14.48 13.70 9.75
N HIS A 4 -13.51 12.96 10.28
CA HIS A 4 -12.65 12.12 9.46
C HIS A 4 -13.45 10.85 9.12
N ALA A 5 -13.89 10.75 7.87
CA ALA A 5 -14.85 9.76 7.39
C ALA A 5 -14.21 8.79 6.39
N TYR A 6 -13.23 8.02 6.82
CA TYR A 6 -12.70 6.91 6.02
C TYR A 6 -12.47 5.70 6.89
N ALA A 7 -12.67 4.52 6.32
CA ALA A 7 -12.25 3.25 6.91
C ALA A 7 -10.74 3.06 6.74
N LEU A 8 -10.15 2.28 7.63
CA LEU A 8 -8.74 1.89 7.60
C LEU A 8 -8.64 0.37 7.39
N GLY A 9 -7.88 -0.04 6.39
CA GLY A 9 -7.50 -1.42 6.15
C GLY A 9 -6.02 -1.63 6.42
N MET A 10 -5.68 -2.81 6.93
CA MET A 10 -4.31 -3.21 7.27
C MET A 10 -4.06 -4.62 6.74
N ILE A 11 -2.91 -4.82 6.09
CA ILE A 11 -2.44 -6.14 5.66
C ILE A 11 -0.99 -6.27 6.10
N GLU A 12 -0.74 -7.22 7.00
CA GLU A 12 0.56 -7.50 7.58
C GLU A 12 1.12 -8.81 7.03
N THR A 13 2.37 -8.80 6.61
CA THR A 13 3.05 -9.93 5.99
C THR A 13 4.44 -10.11 6.57
N LEU A 14 4.99 -11.31 6.38
CA LEU A 14 6.41 -11.55 6.56
C LEU A 14 7.12 -11.36 5.20
N GLY A 15 7.79 -10.22 5.04
CA GLY A 15 8.58 -9.86 3.87
C GLY A 15 7.85 -8.96 2.85
N LEU A 16 8.61 -8.06 2.23
CA LEU A 16 8.10 -7.05 1.29
C LEU A 16 7.46 -7.61 0.01
N PRO A 17 7.92 -8.71 -0.64
CA PRO A 17 7.29 -9.18 -1.88
C PRO A 17 5.81 -9.54 -1.71
N ALA A 18 5.45 -10.19 -0.59
CA ALA A 18 4.06 -10.50 -0.27
C ALA A 18 3.25 -9.23 -0.01
N LEU A 19 3.86 -8.24 0.67
CA LEU A 19 3.23 -6.95 0.93
C LEU A 19 2.95 -6.16 -0.35
N ILE A 20 3.91 -6.11 -1.28
CA ILE A 20 3.77 -5.40 -2.56
C ILE A 20 2.67 -6.04 -3.40
N ALA A 21 2.63 -7.37 -3.46
CA ALA A 21 1.55 -8.08 -4.15
C ALA A 21 0.17 -7.82 -3.50
N ALA A 22 0.12 -7.74 -2.17
CA ALA A 22 -1.09 -7.38 -1.44
C ALA A 22 -1.56 -5.96 -1.78
N ALA A 23 -0.64 -4.99 -1.78
CA ALA A 23 -0.93 -3.59 -2.09
C ALA A 23 -1.45 -3.41 -3.53
N ASP A 24 -0.81 -4.07 -4.50
CA ASP A 24 -1.25 -4.05 -5.91
C ASP A 24 -2.65 -4.65 -6.08
N ALA A 25 -2.91 -5.82 -5.48
CA ALA A 25 -4.21 -6.46 -5.54
C ALA A 25 -5.29 -5.62 -4.83
N ALA A 26 -4.99 -5.04 -3.67
CA ALA A 26 -5.90 -4.18 -2.92
C ALA A 26 -6.30 -2.94 -3.73
N ALA A 27 -5.34 -2.26 -4.36
CA ALA A 27 -5.59 -1.09 -5.18
C ALA A 27 -6.39 -1.39 -6.45
N LYS A 28 -6.23 -2.60 -7.03
CA LYS A 28 -6.99 -3.05 -8.21
C LYS A 28 -8.41 -3.51 -7.88
N ALA A 29 -8.66 -3.96 -6.66
CA ALA A 29 -9.94 -4.57 -6.27
C ALA A 29 -11.04 -3.55 -5.97
N ALA A 30 -10.69 -2.35 -5.50
CA ALA A 30 -11.68 -1.35 -5.10
C ALA A 30 -11.12 0.07 -5.16
N ASN A 31 -12.01 1.06 -5.09
CA ASN A 31 -11.63 2.47 -4.99
C ASN A 31 -11.08 2.79 -3.59
N VAL A 32 -9.80 2.51 -3.38
CA VAL A 32 -9.06 2.77 -2.14
C VAL A 32 -7.75 3.47 -2.45
N LYS A 33 -7.18 4.15 -1.45
CA LYS A 33 -5.82 4.68 -1.50
C LYS A 33 -4.90 3.79 -0.67
N VAL A 34 -3.86 3.23 -1.29
CA VAL A 34 -2.69 2.71 -0.57
C VAL A 34 -1.90 3.89 -0.04
N VAL A 35 -1.76 3.95 1.28
CA VAL A 35 -1.25 5.13 1.97
C VAL A 35 0.26 5.07 2.14
N THR A 36 0.73 3.95 2.68
CA THR A 36 2.13 3.70 3.07
C THR A 36 2.26 2.26 3.52
N TYR A 37 3.49 1.81 3.77
CA TYR A 37 3.77 0.65 4.62
C TYR A 37 4.63 1.04 5.82
N GLU A 38 4.63 0.18 6.83
CA GLU A 38 5.54 0.22 7.98
C GLU A 38 6.25 -1.11 8.15
N GLY A 39 7.48 -1.06 8.64
CA GLY A 39 8.20 -2.23 9.13
C GLY A 39 8.29 -2.16 10.65
N ALA A 40 7.96 -3.26 11.33
CA ALA A 40 8.21 -3.37 12.77
C ALA A 40 9.65 -3.87 13.02
N ASP A 41 9.87 -5.18 12.91
CA ASP A 41 11.18 -5.86 12.96
C ASP A 41 11.00 -7.29 12.41
N ALA A 42 12.08 -8.06 12.29
CA ALA A 42 12.08 -9.47 11.89
C ALA A 42 11.37 -9.74 10.55
N GLY A 43 11.37 -8.75 9.65
CA GLY A 43 10.71 -8.83 8.35
C GLY A 43 9.19 -8.66 8.39
N ILE A 44 8.61 -8.28 9.53
CA ILE A 44 7.18 -7.99 9.66
C ILE A 44 6.91 -6.61 9.09
N VAL A 45 6.05 -6.56 8.06
CA VAL A 45 5.72 -5.34 7.34
C VAL A 45 4.20 -5.25 7.12
N THR A 46 3.65 -4.04 7.26
CA THR A 46 2.21 -3.78 7.21
C THR A 46 1.91 -2.64 6.24
N VAL A 47 0.96 -2.84 5.33
CA VAL A 47 0.46 -1.82 4.41
C VAL A 47 -0.89 -1.31 4.90
N TYR A 48 -1.09 0.00 4.78
CA TYR A 48 -2.30 0.69 5.19
C TYR A 48 -3.07 1.20 3.98
N VAL A 49 -4.38 0.94 3.95
CA VAL A 49 -5.28 1.39 2.89
C VAL A 49 -6.46 2.17 3.47
N ILE A 50 -6.94 3.19 2.76
CA ILE A 50 -8.09 4.00 3.21
C ILE A 50 -9.12 4.17 2.09
N GLY A 51 -10.38 4.35 2.47
CA GLY A 51 -11.51 4.56 1.57
C GLY A 51 -12.85 4.43 2.29
N ASP A 52 -13.92 4.21 1.54
CA ASP A 52 -15.21 3.83 2.12
C ASP A 52 -15.16 2.41 2.70
N VAL A 53 -15.97 2.11 3.72
CA VAL A 53 -15.95 0.84 4.46
C VAL A 53 -16.00 -0.38 3.53
N SER A 54 -16.93 -0.40 2.57
CA SER A 54 -17.09 -1.51 1.63
C SER A 54 -15.90 -1.66 0.69
N SER A 55 -15.34 -0.54 0.23
CA SER A 55 -14.15 -0.53 -0.64
C SER A 55 -12.93 -1.06 0.09
N VAL A 56 -12.74 -0.63 1.35
CA VAL A 56 -11.64 -1.11 2.20
C VAL A 56 -11.78 -2.59 2.52
N GLN A 57 -13.00 -3.07 2.79
CA GLN A 57 -13.24 -4.50 3.01
C GLN A 57 -12.83 -5.32 1.79
N ALA A 58 -13.34 -4.96 0.60
CA ALA A 58 -13.01 -5.65 -0.65
C ALA A 58 -11.49 -5.60 -0.97
N ALA A 59 -10.85 -4.45 -0.75
CA ALA A 59 -9.42 -4.28 -0.96
C ALA A 59 -8.57 -5.15 -0.01
N VAL A 60 -8.92 -5.18 1.28
CA VAL A 60 -8.20 -5.99 2.28
C VAL A 60 -8.36 -7.48 2.00
N ASP A 61 -9.55 -7.93 1.63
CA ASP A 61 -9.80 -9.34 1.31
C ASP A 61 -8.96 -9.78 0.09
N ALA A 62 -9.00 -9.00 -1.01
CA ALA A 62 -8.21 -9.28 -2.21
C ALA A 62 -6.69 -9.23 -1.96
N GLY A 63 -6.23 -8.24 -1.19
CA GLY A 63 -4.82 -8.11 -0.83
C GLY A 63 -4.33 -9.24 0.09
N ALA A 64 -5.15 -9.67 1.05
CA ALA A 64 -4.84 -10.79 1.93
C ALA A 64 -4.69 -12.11 1.14
N ASP A 65 -5.56 -12.33 0.16
CA ASP A 65 -5.47 -13.50 -0.73
C ASP A 65 -4.21 -13.46 -1.61
N ALA A 66 -3.85 -12.28 -2.13
CA ALA A 66 -2.59 -12.12 -2.87
C ALA A 66 -1.36 -12.36 -1.98
N ALA A 67 -1.36 -11.84 -0.75
CA ALA A 67 -0.29 -12.06 0.22
C ALA A 67 -0.08 -13.54 0.52
N ARG A 68 -1.17 -14.31 0.73
CA ARG A 68 -1.12 -15.77 0.99
C ARG A 68 -0.54 -16.57 -0.18
N ARG A 69 -0.74 -16.10 -1.42
CA ARG A 69 -0.21 -16.77 -2.62
C ARG A 69 1.27 -16.48 -2.85
N VAL A 70 1.69 -15.24 -2.62
CA VAL A 70 3.06 -14.79 -2.92
C VAL A 70 4.02 -15.08 -1.78
N GLY A 71 3.54 -15.07 -0.53
CA GLY A 71 4.36 -15.37 0.63
C GLY A 71 3.50 -15.64 1.86
N ARG A 72 3.85 -15.02 2.98
CA ARG A 72 3.20 -15.28 4.27
C ARG A 72 2.41 -14.07 4.75
N LEU A 73 1.09 -14.19 4.72
CA LEU A 73 0.20 -13.30 5.46
C LEU A 73 0.31 -13.60 6.96
N LEU A 74 0.48 -12.55 7.78
CA LEU A 74 0.44 -12.65 9.23
C LEU A 74 -0.92 -12.20 9.76
N HIS A 75 -1.40 -11.03 9.31
CA HIS A 75 -2.69 -10.50 9.74
C HIS A 75 -3.36 -9.63 8.67
N SER A 76 -4.68 -9.50 8.74
CA SER A 76 -5.45 -8.57 7.91
C SER A 76 -6.65 -8.07 8.71
N HIS A 77 -6.90 -6.76 8.70
CA HIS A 77 -7.97 -6.18 9.51
C HIS A 77 -8.55 -4.91 8.90
N VAL A 78 -9.82 -4.65 9.22
CA VAL A 78 -10.56 -3.46 8.79
C VAL A 78 -11.16 -2.77 10.01
N ILE A 79 -10.95 -1.47 10.10
CA ILE A 79 -11.59 -0.58 11.07
C ILE A 79 -12.52 0.34 10.27
N PRO A 80 -13.86 0.13 10.31
CA PRO A 80 -14.80 0.89 9.51
C PRO A 80 -14.81 2.40 9.81
N ARG A 81 -14.56 2.76 11.07
CA ARG A 81 -14.58 4.15 11.53
C ARG A 81 -13.51 4.34 12.62
N PRO A 82 -12.24 4.50 12.23
CA PRO A 82 -11.17 4.74 13.19
C PRO A 82 -11.42 6.06 13.93
N ASP A 83 -11.02 6.11 15.20
CA ASP A 83 -11.02 7.35 15.98
C ASP A 83 -10.14 8.41 15.30
N GLU A 84 -10.48 9.69 15.45
CA GLU A 84 -9.75 10.79 14.80
C GLU A 84 -8.26 10.87 15.15
N ASN A 85 -7.84 10.25 16.25
CA ASN A 85 -6.44 10.17 16.67
C ASN A 85 -5.70 8.96 16.10
N VAL A 86 -6.39 7.90 15.69
CA VAL A 86 -5.75 6.69 15.14
C VAL A 86 -4.96 6.98 13.86
N PRO A 87 -5.51 7.73 12.88
CA PRO A 87 -4.73 8.10 11.73
C PRO A 87 -3.55 9.00 12.04
N LYS A 88 -3.47 9.65 13.22
CA LYS A 88 -2.26 10.42 13.60
C LYS A 88 -1.08 9.50 13.87
N MET A 89 -1.33 8.30 14.39
CA MET A 89 -0.31 7.27 14.57
C MET A 89 0.26 6.80 13.24
N VAL A 90 -0.59 6.75 12.20
CA VAL A 90 -0.20 6.39 10.83
C VAL A 90 0.27 7.62 10.01
N LYS A 91 -0.16 8.85 10.35
CA LYS A 91 0.11 10.09 9.59
C LYS A 91 1.58 10.49 9.56
N ASN A 92 2.38 10.11 10.56
CA ASN A 92 3.83 10.36 10.54
C ASN A 92 4.50 9.73 9.30
N LEU A 93 3.85 8.76 8.66
CA LEU A 93 4.27 8.13 7.41
C LEU A 93 3.79 8.90 6.17
N ILE A 94 2.56 9.40 6.22
CA ILE A 94 1.94 10.16 5.12
C ILE A 94 2.66 11.50 4.91
N SER A 95 3.13 12.13 5.98
CA SER A 95 3.91 13.38 5.91
C SER A 95 5.27 13.21 5.23
N GLN A 96 5.84 12.00 5.17
CA GLN A 96 7.10 11.75 4.46
C GLN A 96 6.88 11.59 2.95
N ALA A 97 5.75 11.00 2.51
CA ALA A 97 5.43 10.87 1.09
C ALA A 97 5.23 12.21 0.37
N LYS A 98 4.62 13.21 1.05
CA LYS A 98 4.47 14.57 0.48
C LYS A 98 5.79 15.31 0.26
N ASN A 99 6.86 14.93 0.95
CA ASN A 99 8.20 15.50 0.74
C ASN A 99 9.02 14.72 -0.31
N GLN A 100 8.53 13.56 -0.79
CA GLN A 100 9.22 12.71 -1.78
C GLN A 100 8.55 12.71 -3.17
N GLU A 101 7.28 13.10 -3.30
CA GLU A 101 6.64 13.30 -4.61
C GLU A 101 7.33 14.38 -5.47
N GLU A 102 8.11 15.30 -4.87
CA GLU A 102 8.93 16.28 -5.61
C GLU A 102 10.23 15.70 -6.20
N SER A 103 10.66 14.48 -5.86
CA SER A 103 11.99 13.96 -6.25
C SER A 103 12.02 12.65 -7.04
N VAL A 104 10.86 12.03 -7.33
CA VAL A 104 10.82 10.79 -8.14
C VAL A 104 10.27 11.08 -9.53
N SER A 105 11.11 11.59 -10.42
CA SER A 105 10.88 11.46 -11.87
C SER A 105 11.30 10.07 -12.31
N LEU A 106 10.41 9.32 -12.95
CA LEU A 106 10.81 8.12 -13.69
C LEU A 106 11.84 8.54 -14.76
N PRO A 107 12.90 7.75 -15.02
CA PRO A 107 13.77 8.02 -16.15
C PRO A 107 12.94 8.11 -17.43
N GLU A 108 13.13 9.19 -18.19
CA GLU A 108 12.63 9.29 -19.57
C GLU A 108 13.12 8.07 -20.37
N GLU A 109 12.27 7.63 -21.30
CA GLU A 109 12.35 6.38 -22.05
C GLU A 109 13.77 5.93 -22.40
N VAL A 110 14.03 4.63 -22.21
CA VAL A 110 15.28 3.99 -22.62
C VAL A 110 15.45 4.21 -24.12
N PRO A 111 16.54 4.80 -24.61
CA PRO A 111 16.74 4.98 -26.05
C PRO A 111 16.74 3.60 -26.71
N GLU A 112 15.88 3.39 -27.70
CA GLU A 112 15.92 2.20 -28.53
C GLU A 112 17.28 2.16 -29.25
N GLY A 113 18.17 1.29 -28.77
CA GLY A 113 19.50 1.09 -29.33
C GLY A 113 19.41 0.41 -30.69
N GLY A 114 19.25 1.21 -31.75
CA GLY A 114 19.53 0.81 -33.13
C GLY A 114 21.03 0.81 -33.39
N GLY A 115 21.74 -0.22 -32.92
CA GLY A 115 23.09 -0.51 -33.39
C GLY A 115 23.01 -1.19 -34.74
N GLU A 116 23.23 -0.45 -35.83
CA GLU A 116 23.56 -1.05 -37.12
C GLU A 116 24.86 -1.85 -36.97
N LEU A 117 24.77 -3.16 -37.21
CA LEU A 117 25.93 -4.03 -37.38
C LEU A 117 26.51 -3.72 -38.76
N GLU A 118 27.48 -2.82 -38.82
CA GLU A 118 28.35 -2.72 -39.99
C GLU A 118 29.44 -3.81 -39.93
N THR A 119 29.58 -4.49 -41.06
CA THR A 119 30.43 -5.66 -41.36
C THR A 119 31.93 -5.41 -41.29
#